data_AF-A0A939HGP3-F1
#
_entry.id   AF-A0A939HGP3-F1
#
_cell.length_a   1.000
_cell.length_b   1.000
_cell.length_c   1.000
_cell.angle_alpha   90.00
_cell.angle_beta   90.00
_cell.angle_gamma   90.00
#
_symmetry.space_group_name_H-M   'P 1'
#
loop_
_entity.id
_entity.type
_entity.pdbx_description
1 polymer ?
#
loop_
_entity_poly.entity_id
_entity_poly.type
_entity_poly.pdbx_seq_one_letter_code
_entity_poly.pdbx_strand_id
1 'polypeptide(L)'
;MTVRRAPKFVPFMVLGAVVGIIIAAFVAYGLPVNPSFDAGTVFGFFLVAFAAGGVILGALVALILDRLSIRRAQHAVVEAVPDSVPDTDGEDDGGR
;
A
#
# COMPACT_ATOMS: atom_id res chain seq x y z
N MET A 1 7.58 23.82 -6.85
CA MET A 1 7.95 22.39 -6.91
C MET A 1 7.05 21.61 -5.96
N THR A 2 6.09 20.85 -6.48
CA THR A 2 5.24 19.97 -5.66
C THR A 2 5.89 18.60 -5.59
N VAL A 3 6.41 18.24 -4.42
CA VAL A 3 6.96 16.91 -4.18
C VAL A 3 5.79 15.93 -4.10
N ARG A 4 5.58 15.12 -5.15
CA ARG A 4 4.70 13.96 -5.08
C ARG A 4 5.25 13.05 -3.97
N ARG A 5 4.48 12.81 -2.91
CA ARG A 5 4.88 11.86 -1.85
C ARG A 5 5.21 10.53 -2.53
N ALA A 6 6.42 10.01 -2.29
CA ALA A 6 6.82 8.72 -2.82
C ALA A 6 5.82 7.66 -2.33
N PRO A 7 5.38 6.76 -3.22
CA PRO A 7 4.44 5.71 -2.86
C PRO A 7 5.02 4.82 -1.76
N LYS A 8 4.23 4.60 -0.69
CA LYS A 8 4.69 3.93 0.54
C LYS A 8 4.67 2.40 0.37
N PHE A 9 5.51 1.88 -0.51
CA PHE A 9 5.61 0.43 -0.76
C PHE A 9 6.38 -0.31 0.34
N VAL A 10 7.31 0.36 1.02
CA VAL A 10 8.19 -0.24 2.03
C VAL A 10 7.44 -0.95 3.17
N PRO A 11 6.40 -0.37 3.80
CA PRO A 11 5.68 -1.05 4.90
C PRO A 11 5.01 -2.35 4.47
N PHE A 12 4.44 -2.40 3.26
CA PHE A 12 3.80 -3.61 2.74
C PHE A 12 4.81 -4.70 2.39
N MET A 13 5.95 -4.29 1.84
CA MET A 13 7.06 -5.20 1.57
C MET A 13 7.61 -5.82 2.86
N VAL A 14 7.80 -5.01 3.91
CA VAL A 14 8.22 -5.47 5.24
C VAL A 14 7.18 -6.40 5.85
N LEU A 15 5.90 -6.04 5.79
CA LEU A 15 4.82 -6.90 6.28
C LEU A 15 4.81 -8.26 5.58
N GLY A 16 4.92 -8.26 4.25
CA GLY A 16 5.00 -9.49 3.45
C GLY A 16 6.21 -10.35 3.82
N ALA A 17 7.38 -9.73 4.01
CA ALA A 17 8.59 -10.43 4.47
C ALA A 17 8.36 -11.09 5.84
N VAL A 18 7.82 -10.35 6.81
CA VAL A 18 7.54 -10.86 8.16
C VAL A 18 6.57 -12.04 8.13
N VAL A 19 5.49 -11.94 7.34
CA VAL A 19 4.55 -13.05 7.15
C VAL A 19 5.26 -14.27 6.53
N GLY A 20 6.10 -14.07 5.52
CA GLY A 20 6.89 -15.14 4.92
C GLY A 20 7.84 -15.83 5.91
N ILE A 21 8.51 -15.06 6.77
CA ILE A 21 9.39 -15.59 7.83
C ILE A 21 8.59 -16.45 8.82
N ILE A 22 7.40 -15.99 9.22
CA ILE A 22 6.52 -16.75 10.13
C ILE A 22 6.13 -18.08 9.48
N ILE A 23 5.74 -18.07 8.20
CA ILE A 23 5.41 -19.30 7.46
C ILE A 23 6.61 -20.24 7.40
N ALA A 24 7.82 -19.74 7.13
CA ALA A 24 9.04 -20.54 7.11
C ALA A 24 9.32 -21.21 8.46
N ALA A 25 9.13 -20.48 9.57
CA ALA A 25 9.29 -21.02 10.91
C ALA A 25 8.27 -22.14 11.20
N PHE A 26 7.01 -21.94 10.81
CA PHE A 26 5.99 -22.97 10.94
C PHE A 26 6.32 -24.23 10.14
N VAL A 27 6.83 -24.09 8.92
CA VAL A 27 7.23 -25.24 8.09
C VAL A 27 8.41 -25.98 8.71
N ALA A 28 9.41 -25.26 9.22
CA ALA A 28 10.62 -25.88 9.75
C ALA A 28 10.45 -26.54 11.12
N TYR A 29 9.62 -25.95 12.00
CA TYR A 29 9.50 -26.38 13.40
C TYR A 29 8.13 -26.95 13.76
N GLY A 30 7.11 -26.77 12.91
CA GLY A 30 5.75 -27.26 13.15
C GLY A 30 5.50 -28.68 12.64
N LEU A 31 6.41 -29.23 11.82
CA LEU A 31 6.32 -30.60 11.32
C LEU A 31 7.13 -31.56 12.21
N PRO A 32 6.74 -32.85 12.29
CA PRO A 32 7.52 -33.86 12.99
C PRO A 32 8.95 -33.92 12.46
N VAL A 33 9.92 -34.01 13.37
CA VAL A 33 11.35 -34.06 13.03
C VAL A 33 11.60 -35.16 12.02
N ASN A 34 12.09 -34.78 10.85
CA ASN A 34 12.53 -35.72 9.85
C ASN A 34 14.02 -36.04 10.11
N PRO A 35 14.41 -37.30 10.36
CA PRO A 35 15.80 -37.64 10.63
C PRO A 35 16.74 -37.35 9.45
N SER A 36 16.20 -37.18 8.24
CA SER A 36 16.97 -36.90 7.02
C SER A 36 17.35 -35.43 6.86
N PHE A 37 16.67 -34.50 7.54
CA PHE A 37 16.90 -33.06 7.35
C PHE A 37 16.86 -32.30 8.67
N ASP A 38 17.95 -31.57 8.95
CA ASP A 38 18.01 -30.67 10.09
C ASP A 38 17.04 -29.49 9.93
N ALA A 39 16.32 -29.17 11.02
CA ALA A 39 15.30 -28.12 11.02
C ALA A 39 15.89 -26.73 10.69
N GLY A 40 17.14 -26.46 11.08
CA GLY A 40 17.82 -25.21 10.75
C GLY A 40 18.07 -25.05 9.25
N THR A 41 18.39 -26.16 8.56
CA THR A 41 18.60 -26.16 7.10
C THR A 41 17.28 -25.95 6.37
N VAL A 42 16.21 -26.65 6.80
CA VAL A 42 14.85 -26.46 6.25
C VAL A 42 14.38 -25.03 6.48
N PHE A 43 14.58 -24.50 7.69
CA PHE A 43 14.26 -23.12 8.01
C PHE A 43 14.99 -22.14 7.11
N GLY A 44 16.32 -22.25 6.99
CA GLY A 44 17.11 -21.33 6.15
C GLY A 44 16.67 -21.33 4.69
N PHE A 45 16.40 -22.50 4.11
CA PHE A 45 15.91 -22.63 2.74
C PHE A 45 14.55 -21.93 2.54
N PHE A 46 13.57 -22.25 3.39
CA PHE A 46 12.23 -21.68 3.28
C PHE A 46 12.18 -20.21 3.72
N LEU A 47 13.05 -19.78 4.62
CA LEU A 47 13.18 -18.39 5.06
C LEU A 47 13.46 -17.49 3.86
N VAL A 48 14.48 -17.84 3.06
CA VAL A 48 14.84 -17.05 1.87
C VAL A 48 13.71 -17.06 0.85
N ALA A 49 13.14 -18.24 0.56
CA ALA A 49 12.07 -18.39 -0.42
C ALA A 49 10.81 -17.59 -0.04
N PHE A 50 10.31 -17.77 1.19
CA PHE A 50 9.09 -17.10 1.64
C PHE A 50 9.30 -15.63 1.97
N ALA A 51 10.46 -15.21 2.47
CA ALA A 51 10.73 -13.79 2.67
C ALA A 51 10.79 -13.05 1.32
N ALA A 52 11.52 -13.58 0.33
CA ALA A 52 11.59 -12.99 -1.01
C ALA A 52 10.22 -12.98 -1.69
N GLY A 53 9.50 -14.11 -1.66
CA GLY A 53 8.14 -14.20 -2.19
C GLY A 53 7.17 -13.25 -1.49
N GLY A 54 7.24 -13.15 -0.16
CA GLY A 54 6.43 -12.23 0.64
C GLY A 54 6.72 -10.76 0.34
N VAL A 55 8.00 -10.39 0.15
CA VAL A 55 8.41 -9.06 -0.31
C VAL A 55 7.77 -8.71 -1.66
N ILE A 56 7.87 -9.62 -2.63
CA ILE A 56 7.30 -9.43 -3.97
C ILE A 56 5.78 -9.27 -3.87
N LEU A 57 5.11 -10.16 -3.14
CA LEU A 57 3.66 -10.12 -2.98
C LEU A 57 3.21 -8.84 -2.25
N GLY A 58 3.92 -8.45 -1.20
CA GLY A 58 3.69 -7.19 -0.49
C GLY A 58 3.85 -5.97 -1.40
N ALA A 59 4.88 -5.95 -2.24
CA ALA A 59 5.08 -4.88 -3.23
C ALA A 59 3.96 -4.85 -4.28
N LEU A 60 3.49 -6.00 -4.77
CA LEU A 60 2.38 -6.09 -5.71
C LEU A 60 1.07 -5.56 -5.09
N VAL A 61 0.75 -5.98 -3.86
CA VAL A 61 -0.41 -5.46 -3.11
C VAL A 61 -0.31 -3.95 -2.96
N ALA A 62 0.85 -3.45 -2.60
CA ALA A 62 1.08 -2.02 -2.43
C ALA A 62 0.93 -1.25 -3.75
N LEU A 63 1.40 -1.81 -4.87
CA LEU A 63 1.20 -1.24 -6.21
C LEU A 63 -0.28 -1.15 -6.59
N ILE A 64 -1.05 -2.21 -6.31
CA ILE A 64 -2.50 -2.25 -6.57
C ILE A 64 -3.22 -1.18 -5.73
N LEU A 65 -2.89 -1.10 -4.44
CA LEU A 65 -3.48 -0.11 -3.54
C LEU A 65 -3.09 1.32 -3.92
N ASP A 66 -1.85 1.56 -4.31
CA ASP A 66 -1.40 2.87 -4.82
C ASP A 66 -2.15 3.26 -6.10
N ARG A 67 -2.33 2.31 -7.04
CA ARG A 67 -3.13 2.52 -8.25
C ARG A 67 -4.59 2.87 -7.94
N LEU A 68 -5.22 2.20 -6.97
CA LEU A 68 -6.58 2.54 -6.53
C LEU A 68 -6.62 3.89 -5.82
N SER A 69 -5.62 4.18 -4.99
CA SER A 69 -5.55 5.43 -4.21
C SER A 69 -5.41 6.65 -5.12
N ILE A 70 -4.56 6.58 -6.15
CA ILE A 70 -4.41 7.64 -7.16
C ILE A 70 -5.75 7.90 -7.86
N ARG A 71 -6.47 6.85 -8.27
CA ARG A 71 -7.79 7.01 -8.92
C ARG A 71 -8.80 7.68 -7.99
N ARG A 72 -8.82 7.32 -6.71
CA ARG A 72 -9.78 7.87 -5.73
C ARG A 72 -9.46 9.30 -5.31
N ALA A 73 -8.18 9.66 -5.24
CA ALA A 73 -7.75 11.03 -4.96
C ALA A 73 -8.15 12.01 -6.08
N GLN A 74 -8.27 11.56 -7.33
CA GLN A 74 -8.74 12.41 -8.42
C GLN A 74 -10.23 12.78 -8.29
N HIS A 75 -11.06 11.92 -7.70
CA HIS A 75 -12.48 12.25 -7.47
C HIS A 75 -12.67 13.26 -6.34
N ALA A 76 -11.81 13.26 -5.32
CA ALA A 76 -11.97 14.15 -4.16
C ALA A 76 -11.53 15.61 -4.43
N VAL A 77 -10.64 15.85 -5.40
CA VAL A 77 -10.24 17.22 -5.79
C VAL A 77 -11.27 17.88 -6.70
N VAL A 78 -12.11 17.10 -7.39
CA VAL A 78 -13.09 17.63 -8.35
C VAL A 78 -14.35 18.18 -7.68
N GLU A 79 -14.62 17.85 -6.40
CA GLU A 79 -15.83 18.30 -5.69
C GLU A 79 -15.65 19.59 -4.85
N ALA A 80 -14.64 20.42 -5.15
CA ALA A 80 -14.43 21.66 -4.39
C ALA A 80 -14.19 22.87 -5.29
N VAL A 81 -15.17 23.23 -6.13
CA VAL A 81 -15.44 24.63 -6.49
C VAL A 81 -16.96 24.82 -6.63
N PRO A 82 -17.66 25.33 -5.60
CA PRO A 82 -18.90 26.04 -5.83
C PRO A 82 -18.55 27.28 -6.66
N ASP A 83 -19.04 27.35 -7.90
CA ASP A 83 -18.99 28.57 -8.70
C ASP A 83 -19.73 29.68 -7.95
N SER A 84 -19.01 30.56 -7.27
CA SER A 84 -19.56 31.83 -6.82
C SER A 84 -19.72 32.71 -8.05
N VAL A 85 -20.91 32.61 -8.68
CA VAL A 85 -21.44 33.59 -9.62
C VAL A 85 -21.44 34.95 -8.92
N PRO A 86 -20.79 36.00 -9.46
CA PRO A 86 -21.04 37.33 -8.97
C PRO A 86 -22.43 37.73 -9.46
N ASP A 87 -23.39 37.80 -8.53
CA ASP A 87 -24.72 38.35 -8.77
C ASP A 87 -24.59 39.75 -9.38
N THR A 88 -25.12 39.89 -10.59
CA THR A 88 -25.31 41.18 -11.26
C THR A 88 -26.75 41.61 -11.03
N ASP A 89 -26.97 42.24 -9.88
CA ASP A 89 -28.26 42.77 -9.46
C ASP A 89 -27.93 44.17 -8.92
N GLY A 90 -27.93 45.22 -9.74
CA GLY A 90 -29.18 45.91 -10.06
C GLY A 90 -29.69 46.72 -8.86
N GLU A 91 -28.87 47.58 -8.25
CA GLU A 91 -29.37 48.62 -7.35
C GLU A 91 -29.62 49.89 -8.16
N ASP A 92 -30.88 50.04 -8.56
CA ASP A 92 -31.54 51.31 -8.86
C ASP A 92 -31.53 52.17 -7.59
N ASP A 93 -30.75 53.26 -7.57
CA ASP A 93 -30.96 54.35 -6.61
C ASP A 93 -31.03 55.68 -7.35
N GLY A 94 -32.26 56.19 -7.45
CA GLY A 94 -32.59 57.46 -8.04
C GLY A 94 -32.19 58.64 -7.15
N GLY A 95 -31.80 59.75 -7.76
CA GLY A 95 -31.51 60.95 -6.99
C GLY A 95 -31.14 62.18 -7.79
N ARG A 96 -32.16 62.79 -8.41
CA ARG A 96 -32.30 64.24 -8.72
C ARG A 96 -31.24 64.94 -9.56
#